data_AF-A0A0A2F2Q2-F1
#
_entry.id   AF-A0A0A2F2Q2-F1
#
_cell.length_a   1.000
_cell.length_b   1.000
_cell.length_c   1.000
_cell.angle_alpha   90.00
_cell.angle_beta   90.00
_cell.angle_gamma   90.00
#
_symmetry.space_group_name_H-M   'P 1'
#
loop_
_entity.id
_entity.type
_entity.pdbx_description
1 polymer ?
#
loop_
_entity_poly.entity_id
_entity_poly.type
_entity_poly.pdbx_seq_one_letter_code
_entity_poly.pdbx_strand_id
1 'polypeptide(L)'
;MANSGGNANRQKMINLMYIVFIAMMALNVSSDVLEGFAKVERGLKQSIASTEEQNDALGRAMADAYKHNPTKTEQWYKRSESLSQRVDALFAQIQTLKQMIAEQTDGADAQADSLRRRDYLGASDEVMLNPLSKRGRALRDSIEQFVSLAQTLMPENADTQRLLSLLDTQSGPSGMSWEEANFSGMPSAAAITLLTKLQNDLRYTEGQLLSTLIKSIDAGDLRVNRLSAQIIPESRIVMRGDSYRAQIVLSSTDTTQSPRIVVSGTELPAEAGGLYTVQTRSSGVFPVKGFIEMQMPSGQIEQREFSSEYTVVEPMATVAPVLMNVLYAGIDNKIDIAVPGIPSSAVTASMTGGSIARQGNLWVARPSQVGSEATVTVSARMPDGRTSVMGRSTLRVRALPDPMPYIDIKDPATGAAKRFKGGRITKQSLLAAGGIKAAIDDSLLDVAYTVLKFQIVSFDSMGNAIPEVSQGAIFSERQIQQIRNASRGKRLYITEVIARGADGIERKIAPLELILN
;
A
#
# COMPACT_ATOMS: atom_id res chain seq x y z
N MET A 1 -3.44 54.36 -116.10
CA MET A 1 -3.33 55.57 -115.24
C MET A 1 -4.30 55.37 -114.08
N ALA A 2 -3.98 55.32 -112.81
CA ALA A 2 -2.76 55.54 -112.05
C ALA A 2 -2.81 54.68 -110.78
N ASN A 3 -1.63 54.43 -110.24
CA ASN A 3 -1.28 53.62 -109.09
C ASN A 3 -2.02 54.02 -107.80
N SER A 4 -2.68 53.07 -107.13
CA SER A 4 -2.70 53.04 -105.66
C SER A 4 -2.57 51.59 -105.19
N GLY A 5 -1.33 51.09 -105.23
CA GLY A 5 -0.92 49.94 -104.43
C GLY A 5 -1.12 50.25 -102.95
N GLY A 6 -2.32 49.98 -102.45
CA GLY A 6 -2.63 49.97 -101.02
C GLY A 6 -1.83 48.85 -100.36
N ASN A 7 -0.60 49.18 -99.97
CA ASN A 7 0.42 48.33 -99.36
C ASN A 7 -0.10 47.00 -98.80
N ALA A 8 0.08 45.89 -99.53
CA ALA A 8 -0.18 44.53 -99.03
C ALA A 8 0.58 44.24 -97.72
N ASN A 9 1.74 44.89 -97.53
CA ASN A 9 2.50 44.87 -96.28
C ASN A 9 1.81 45.64 -95.14
N ARG A 10 1.07 46.71 -95.43
CA ARG A 10 0.29 47.47 -94.44
C ARG A 10 -0.93 46.68 -93.98
N GLN A 11 -1.63 45.99 -94.89
CA GLN A 11 -2.74 45.11 -94.50
C GLN A 11 -2.25 43.89 -93.69
N LYS A 12 -1.10 43.31 -94.06
CA LYS A 12 -0.44 42.28 -93.25
C LYS A 12 -0.01 42.79 -91.87
N MET A 13 0.50 44.02 -91.77
CA MET A 13 0.79 44.64 -90.47
C MET A 13 -0.47 44.89 -89.65
N ILE A 14 -1.57 45.35 -90.27
CA ILE A 14 -2.85 45.55 -89.57
C ILE A 14 -3.41 44.21 -89.08
N ASN A 15 -3.38 43.16 -89.90
CA ASN A 15 -3.83 41.83 -89.49
C ASN A 15 -2.93 41.24 -88.41
N LEU A 16 -1.61 41.45 -88.49
CA LEU A 16 -0.69 41.04 -87.43
C LEU A 16 -0.98 41.81 -86.12
N MET A 17 -1.23 43.12 -86.20
CA MET A 17 -1.63 43.91 -85.03
C MET A 17 -2.97 43.45 -84.45
N TYR A 18 -3.96 43.09 -85.26
CA TYR A 18 -5.24 42.54 -84.79
C TYR A 18 -5.06 41.18 -84.10
N ILE A 19 -4.24 40.29 -84.67
CA ILE A 19 -3.92 38.99 -84.04
C ILE A 19 -3.19 39.21 -82.72
N VAL A 20 -2.20 40.11 -82.69
CA VAL A 20 -1.46 40.45 -81.48
C VAL A 20 -2.39 41.10 -80.44
N PHE A 21 -3.32 41.97 -80.86
CA PHE A 21 -4.28 42.61 -79.95
C PHE A 21 -5.30 41.61 -79.39
N ILE A 22 -5.83 40.71 -80.23
CA ILE A 22 -6.71 39.62 -79.79
C ILE A 22 -5.96 38.68 -78.85
N ALA A 23 -4.70 38.34 -79.16
CA ALA A 23 -3.86 37.53 -78.29
C ALA A 23 -3.56 38.24 -76.95
N MET A 24 -3.28 39.54 -76.95
CA MET A 24 -3.10 40.33 -75.72
C MET A 24 -4.38 40.42 -74.89
N MET A 25 -5.54 40.64 -75.52
CA MET A 25 -6.83 40.62 -74.79
C MET A 25 -7.16 39.24 -74.25
N ALA A 26 -6.77 38.16 -74.95
CA ALA A 26 -6.98 36.79 -74.49
C ALA A 26 -6.02 36.36 -73.37
N LEU A 27 -4.84 36.98 -73.28
CA LEU A 27 -3.86 36.76 -72.20
C LEU A 27 -4.25 37.48 -70.90
N ASN A 28 -5.01 38.58 -70.99
CA ASN A 28 -5.51 39.27 -69.80
C ASN A 28 -6.72 38.54 -69.21
N VAL A 29 -6.67 38.30 -67.91
CA VAL A 29 -7.77 37.67 -67.17
C VAL A 29 -8.93 38.66 -67.04
N SER A 30 -10.16 38.19 -67.23
CA SER A 30 -11.37 39.02 -67.06
C SER A 30 -11.43 39.64 -65.66
N SER A 31 -11.82 40.92 -65.58
CA SER A 31 -11.98 41.65 -64.32
C SER A 31 -12.92 40.98 -63.33
N ASP A 32 -13.97 40.31 -63.84
CA ASP A 32 -14.95 39.63 -63.00
C ASP A 32 -14.35 38.39 -62.32
N VAL A 33 -13.40 37.72 -62.98
CA VAL A 33 -12.68 36.57 -62.42
C VAL A 33 -11.72 37.04 -61.32
N LEU A 34 -11.04 38.18 -61.52
CA LEU A 34 -10.15 38.78 -60.51
C LEU A 34 -10.91 39.26 -59.27
N GLU A 35 -12.11 39.82 -59.44
CA GLU A 35 -12.98 40.17 -58.31
C GLU A 35 -13.49 38.92 -57.57
N GLY A 36 -13.71 37.82 -58.30
CA GLY A 36 -13.96 36.49 -57.73
C GLY A 36 -12.84 36.05 -56.78
N PHE A 37 -11.57 36.15 -57.22
CA PHE A 37 -10.42 35.84 -56.36
C PHE A 37 -10.35 36.74 -55.12
N ALA A 38 -10.54 38.05 -55.27
CA ALA A 38 -10.55 38.97 -54.15
C ALA A 38 -11.67 38.68 -53.13
N LYS A 39 -12.82 38.18 -53.60
CA LYS A 39 -13.91 37.74 -52.71
C LYS A 39 -13.55 36.47 -51.94
N VAL A 40 -12.92 35.50 -52.60
CA VAL A 40 -12.42 34.27 -51.96
C VAL A 40 -11.36 34.61 -50.92
N GLU A 41 -10.40 35.48 -51.25
CA GLU A 41 -9.34 35.91 -50.34
C GLU A 41 -9.91 36.57 -49.07
N ARG A 42 -10.91 37.46 -49.21
CA ARG A 42 -11.60 38.06 -48.06
C ARG A 42 -12.27 37.02 -47.17
N GLY A 43 -12.93 36.02 -47.76
CA GLY A 43 -13.53 34.91 -47.02
C GLY A 43 -12.48 34.09 -46.26
N LEU A 44 -11.34 33.81 -46.90
CA LEU A 44 -10.22 33.08 -46.27
C LEU A 44 -9.61 33.88 -45.11
N LYS A 45 -9.45 35.20 -45.25
CA LYS A 45 -8.97 36.09 -44.17
C LYS A 45 -9.92 36.10 -42.97
N GLN A 46 -11.23 36.18 -43.20
CA GLN A 46 -12.20 36.09 -42.12
C GLN A 46 -12.15 34.73 -41.42
N SER A 47 -11.99 33.65 -42.18
CA SER A 47 -11.81 32.30 -41.64
C SER A 47 -10.50 32.15 -40.85
N ILE A 48 -9.41 32.75 -41.32
CA ILE A 48 -8.13 32.83 -40.57
C ILE A 48 -8.35 33.52 -39.23
N ALA A 49 -8.95 34.72 -39.21
CA ALA A 49 -9.17 35.47 -37.97
C ALA A 49 -10.03 34.69 -36.95
N SER A 50 -11.10 34.03 -37.42
CA SER A 50 -11.94 33.17 -36.57
C SER A 50 -11.18 31.96 -36.03
N THR A 51 -10.34 31.34 -36.86
CA THR A 51 -9.54 30.18 -36.45
C THR A 51 -8.43 30.58 -35.49
N GLU A 52 -7.82 31.75 -35.66
CA GLU A 52 -6.80 32.29 -34.77
C GLU A 52 -7.39 32.58 -33.38
N GLU A 53 -8.58 33.16 -33.29
CA GLU A 53 -9.29 33.35 -32.01
C GLU A 53 -9.58 32.00 -31.30
N GLN A 54 -9.94 30.97 -32.08
CA GLN A 54 -10.14 29.62 -31.54
C GLN A 54 -8.82 29.00 -31.06
N ASN A 55 -7.74 29.15 -31.83
CA ASN A 55 -6.41 28.63 -31.48
C ASN A 55 -5.89 29.30 -30.21
N ASP A 56 -6.08 30.61 -30.07
CA ASP A 56 -5.73 31.37 -28.86
C ASP A 56 -6.49 30.84 -27.63
N ALA A 57 -7.78 30.54 -27.78
CA ALA A 57 -8.58 29.96 -26.69
C ALA A 57 -8.07 28.56 -26.29
N LEU A 58 -7.69 27.72 -27.25
CA LEU A 58 -7.09 26.41 -27.00
C LEU A 58 -5.71 26.56 -26.31
N GLY A 59 -4.90 27.52 -26.74
CA GLY A 59 -3.60 27.82 -26.11
C GLY A 59 -3.75 28.25 -24.65
N ARG A 60 -4.73 29.11 -24.34
CA ARG A 60 -5.05 29.48 -22.95
C ARG A 60 -5.51 28.28 -22.12
N ALA A 61 -6.40 27.44 -22.66
CA ALA A 61 -6.85 26.23 -21.99
C ALA A 61 -5.67 25.28 -21.66
N MET A 62 -4.72 25.14 -22.57
CA MET A 62 -3.51 24.35 -22.36
C MET A 62 -2.61 24.95 -21.26
N ALA A 63 -2.44 26.27 -21.23
CA ALA A 63 -1.68 26.97 -20.21
C ALA A 63 -2.34 26.83 -18.82
N ASP A 64 -3.67 26.86 -18.75
CA ASP A 64 -4.39 26.64 -17.51
C ASP A 64 -4.29 25.18 -17.05
N ALA A 65 -4.38 24.21 -17.96
CA ALA A 65 -4.12 22.80 -17.63
C ALA A 65 -2.70 22.60 -17.05
N TYR A 66 -1.70 23.31 -17.60
CA TYR A 66 -0.33 23.29 -17.08
C TYR A 66 -0.20 23.85 -15.67
N LYS A 67 -0.89 24.94 -15.35
CA LYS A 67 -0.89 25.51 -13.99
C LYS A 67 -1.49 24.55 -12.95
N HIS A 68 -2.52 23.79 -13.32
CA HIS A 68 -3.23 22.90 -12.40
C HIS A 68 -2.50 21.56 -12.20
N ASN A 69 -1.89 20.99 -13.24
CA ASN A 69 -1.18 19.71 -13.12
C ASN A 69 0.13 19.69 -13.94
N PRO A 70 1.20 20.36 -13.47
CA PRO A 70 2.46 20.49 -14.21
C PRO A 70 3.06 19.13 -14.57
N THR A 71 3.07 18.18 -13.64
CA THR A 71 3.72 16.87 -13.81
C THR A 71 3.16 16.07 -14.99
N LYS A 72 1.84 16.13 -15.23
CA LYS A 72 1.17 15.38 -16.30
C LYS A 72 1.17 16.12 -17.63
N THR A 73 1.05 17.44 -17.58
CA THR A 73 0.77 18.29 -18.74
C THR A 73 2.02 18.89 -19.37
N GLU A 74 3.17 18.89 -18.69
CA GLU A 74 4.41 19.52 -19.18
C GLU A 74 4.79 19.07 -20.59
N GLN A 75 4.71 17.76 -20.86
CA GLN A 75 5.03 17.21 -22.17
C GLN A 75 4.10 17.73 -23.27
N TRP A 76 2.80 17.81 -22.98
CA TRP A 76 1.76 18.23 -23.93
C TRP A 76 1.81 19.75 -24.16
N TYR A 77 2.05 20.52 -23.11
CA TYR A 77 2.23 21.97 -23.18
C TYR A 77 3.46 22.35 -24.02
N LYS A 78 4.61 21.70 -23.81
CA LYS A 78 5.81 21.92 -24.64
C LYS A 78 5.59 21.56 -26.11
N ARG A 79 4.80 20.51 -26.37
CA ARG A 79 4.43 20.10 -27.74
C ARG A 79 3.54 21.15 -28.42
N SER A 80 2.52 21.65 -27.72
CA SER A 80 1.65 22.71 -28.26
C SER A 80 2.42 24.00 -28.53
N GLU A 81 3.31 24.40 -27.63
CA GLU A 81 4.11 25.61 -27.79
C GLU A 81 5.04 25.52 -29.01
N SER A 82 5.70 24.37 -29.18
CA SER A 82 6.55 24.11 -30.36
C SER A 82 5.76 24.14 -31.67
N LEU A 83 4.54 23.59 -31.69
CA LEU A 83 3.66 23.65 -32.86
C LEU A 83 3.27 25.09 -33.20
N SER A 84 2.76 25.86 -32.24
CA SER A 84 2.32 27.23 -32.48
C SER A 84 3.46 28.13 -32.94
N GLN A 85 4.64 28.05 -32.30
CA GLN A 85 5.83 28.79 -32.74
C GLN A 85 6.20 28.48 -34.21
N ARG A 86 6.10 27.21 -34.61
CA ARG A 86 6.42 26.81 -35.98
C ARG A 86 5.39 27.30 -37.00
N VAL A 87 4.10 27.28 -36.64
CA VAL A 87 3.01 27.78 -37.48
C VAL A 87 3.11 29.30 -37.63
N ASP A 88 3.39 30.03 -36.56
CA ASP A 88 3.56 31.49 -36.59
C ASP A 88 4.74 31.90 -37.50
N ALA A 89 5.86 31.19 -37.41
CA ALA A 89 7.01 31.42 -38.28
C ALA A 89 6.67 31.18 -39.77
N LEU A 90 5.94 30.11 -40.08
CA LEU A 90 5.46 29.81 -41.43
C LEU A 90 4.46 30.86 -41.93
N PHE A 91 3.52 31.28 -41.07
CA PHE A 91 2.52 32.28 -41.41
C PHE A 91 3.19 33.63 -41.74
N ALA A 92 4.19 34.04 -40.96
CA ALA A 92 5.00 35.24 -41.19
C ALA A 92 5.83 35.15 -42.47
N GLN A 93 6.41 33.97 -42.76
CA GLN A 93 7.11 33.72 -44.02
C GLN A 93 6.16 33.89 -45.21
N ILE A 94 4.95 33.30 -45.16
CA ILE A 94 3.96 33.44 -46.22
C ILE A 94 3.52 34.90 -46.37
N GLN A 95 3.32 35.62 -45.26
CA GLN A 95 2.94 37.03 -45.31
C GLN A 95 4.03 37.88 -45.98
N THR A 96 5.29 37.58 -45.71
CA THR A 96 6.44 38.22 -46.38
C THR A 96 6.44 37.92 -47.87
N LEU A 97 6.14 36.69 -48.29
CA LEU A 97 6.06 36.33 -49.71
C LEU A 97 4.92 37.04 -50.43
N LYS A 98 3.74 37.15 -49.80
CA LYS A 98 2.61 37.92 -50.33
C LYS A 98 2.98 39.38 -50.54
N GLN A 99 3.70 39.97 -49.58
CA GLN A 99 4.16 41.34 -49.66
C GLN A 99 5.21 41.54 -50.77
N MET A 100 6.17 40.63 -50.92
CA MET A 100 7.15 40.66 -52.02
C MET A 100 6.49 40.54 -53.40
N ILE A 101 5.47 39.68 -53.53
CA ILE A 101 4.68 39.59 -54.76
C ILE A 101 4.00 40.93 -55.04
N ALA A 102 3.37 41.53 -54.03
CA ALA A 102 2.70 42.81 -54.19
C ALA A 102 3.65 43.93 -54.61
N GLU A 103 4.83 44.00 -53.99
CA GLU A 103 5.87 44.98 -54.32
C GLU A 103 6.37 44.82 -55.75
N GLN A 104 6.55 43.58 -56.20
CA GLN A 104 6.92 43.29 -57.58
C GLN A 104 5.78 43.63 -58.57
N THR A 105 4.53 43.51 -58.15
CA THR A 105 3.35 43.81 -58.96
C THR A 105 3.06 45.30 -59.09
N ASP A 106 3.13 46.10 -58.02
CA ASP A 106 2.66 47.51 -58.02
C ASP A 106 3.71 48.54 -57.56
N GLY A 107 4.90 48.11 -57.16
CA GLY A 107 6.00 48.95 -56.69
C GLY A 107 6.17 48.93 -55.17
N ALA A 108 7.15 49.68 -54.64
CA ALA A 108 7.60 49.57 -53.24
C ALA A 108 6.52 49.86 -52.18
N ASP A 109 5.50 50.69 -52.49
CA ASP A 109 4.41 51.03 -51.56
C ASP A 109 3.18 50.11 -51.72
N ALA A 110 3.29 49.02 -52.48
CA ALA A 110 2.20 48.10 -52.71
C ALA A 110 1.84 47.31 -51.44
N GLN A 111 0.55 47.06 -51.24
CA GLN A 111 0.07 46.18 -50.18
C GLN A 111 -0.54 44.93 -50.80
N ALA A 112 -0.23 43.76 -50.23
CA ALA A 112 -0.77 42.48 -50.66
C ALA A 112 -2.31 42.46 -50.71
N ASP A 113 -2.96 43.26 -49.87
CA ASP A 113 -4.41 43.32 -49.70
C ASP A 113 -5.11 44.22 -50.74
N SER A 114 -4.36 45.08 -51.42
CA SER A 114 -4.92 46.11 -52.30
C SER A 114 -4.09 46.29 -53.57
N LEU A 115 -4.01 45.21 -54.37
CA LEU A 115 -3.37 45.26 -55.68
C LEU A 115 -4.20 46.07 -56.70
N ARG A 116 -3.50 46.96 -57.42
CA ARG A 116 -3.99 47.70 -58.58
C ARG A 116 -3.87 46.85 -59.85
N ARG A 117 -2.71 46.23 -60.11
CA ARG A 117 -2.46 45.36 -61.28
C ARG A 117 -2.67 43.87 -60.95
N ARG A 118 -3.92 43.52 -60.66
CA ARG A 118 -4.31 42.17 -60.20
C ARG A 118 -4.00 41.05 -61.21
N ASP A 119 -4.01 41.37 -62.49
CA ASP A 119 -3.79 40.48 -63.63
C ASP A 119 -2.31 40.29 -63.99
N TYR A 120 -1.37 40.96 -63.33
CA TYR A 120 0.04 40.90 -63.69
C TYR A 120 0.62 39.48 -63.56
N LEU A 121 1.13 38.94 -64.68
CA LEU A 121 1.53 37.53 -64.88
C LEU A 121 3.02 37.23 -64.62
N GLY A 122 3.81 38.13 -64.01
CA GLY A 122 5.26 37.94 -63.80
C GLY A 122 5.74 37.94 -62.35
N ALA A 123 5.04 38.64 -61.46
CA ALA A 123 5.51 38.84 -60.08
C ALA A 123 5.60 37.54 -59.28
N SER A 124 4.64 36.62 -59.50
CA SER A 124 4.65 35.30 -58.87
C SER A 124 5.90 34.51 -59.23
N ASP A 125 6.25 34.45 -60.53
CA ASP A 125 7.42 33.73 -61.05
C ASP A 125 8.74 34.33 -60.52
N GLU A 126 8.85 35.66 -60.55
CA GLU A 126 10.08 36.36 -60.12
C GLU A 126 10.33 36.26 -58.62
N VAL A 127 9.27 36.16 -57.81
CA VAL A 127 9.42 36.04 -56.34
C VAL A 127 9.59 34.57 -55.94
N MET A 128 8.74 33.67 -56.45
CA MET A 128 8.65 32.29 -55.98
C MET A 128 9.62 31.35 -56.71
N LEU A 129 9.83 31.55 -58.02
CA LEU A 129 10.56 30.62 -58.89
C LEU A 129 11.96 31.12 -59.29
N ASN A 130 12.39 32.26 -58.75
CA ASN A 130 13.70 32.81 -59.06
C ASN A 130 14.84 31.83 -58.66
N PRO A 131 15.69 31.39 -59.61
CA PRO A 131 16.72 30.36 -59.39
C PRO A 131 17.76 30.73 -58.32
N LEU A 132 17.97 32.02 -58.05
CA LEU A 132 18.92 32.50 -57.06
C LEU A 132 18.33 32.47 -55.64
N SER A 133 17.10 32.96 -55.49
CA SER A 133 16.46 33.10 -54.17
C SER A 133 15.74 31.84 -53.69
N LYS A 134 15.24 31.00 -54.63
CA LYS A 134 14.56 29.72 -54.39
C LYS A 134 13.48 29.77 -53.31
N ARG A 135 12.76 30.89 -53.20
CA ARG A 135 11.79 31.13 -52.12
C ARG A 135 10.63 30.14 -52.12
N GLY A 136 10.12 29.74 -53.29
CA GLY A 136 9.08 28.73 -53.42
C GLY A 136 9.51 27.37 -52.85
N ARG A 137 10.75 26.95 -53.13
CA ARG A 137 11.33 25.73 -52.54
C ARG A 137 11.51 25.87 -51.02
N ALA A 138 12.03 27.01 -50.56
CA ALA A 138 12.20 27.26 -49.12
C ALA A 138 10.86 27.23 -48.37
N LEU A 139 9.77 27.72 -48.97
CA LEU A 139 8.43 27.60 -48.43
C LEU A 139 8.00 26.14 -48.35
N ARG A 140 8.17 25.38 -49.43
CA ARG A 140 7.85 23.95 -49.49
C ARG A 140 8.59 23.16 -48.40
N ASP A 141 9.91 23.32 -48.32
CA ASP A 141 10.74 22.64 -47.32
C ASP A 141 10.31 23.02 -45.89
N SER A 142 9.86 24.26 -45.69
CA SER A 142 9.38 24.72 -44.38
C SER A 142 8.04 24.09 -43.99
N ILE A 143 7.16 23.83 -44.96
CA ILE A 143 5.89 23.10 -44.77
C ILE A 143 6.18 21.62 -44.44
N GLU A 144 7.06 20.97 -45.20
CA GLU A 144 7.44 19.56 -44.97
C GLU A 144 8.08 19.34 -43.59
N GLN A 145 8.91 20.28 -43.15
CA GLN A 145 9.46 20.29 -41.80
C GLN A 145 8.38 20.47 -40.72
N PHE A 146 7.34 21.27 -40.97
CA PHE A 146 6.21 21.36 -40.04
C PHE A 146 5.41 20.06 -40.00
N VAL A 147 5.12 19.45 -41.15
CA VAL A 147 4.40 18.17 -41.24
C VAL A 147 5.16 17.07 -40.51
N SER A 148 6.47 16.96 -40.72
CA SER A 148 7.31 15.98 -40.00
C SER A 148 7.37 16.25 -38.50
N LEU A 149 7.52 17.51 -38.08
CA LEU A 149 7.45 17.88 -36.67
C LEU A 149 6.10 17.46 -36.06
N ALA A 150 4.98 17.80 -36.71
CA ALA A 150 3.65 17.41 -36.24
C ALA A 150 3.49 15.88 -36.14
N GLN A 151 4.02 15.10 -37.07
CA GLN A 151 4.01 13.63 -36.98
C GLN A 151 4.78 13.12 -35.75
N THR A 152 5.89 13.76 -35.37
CA THR A 152 6.68 13.34 -34.20
C THR A 152 6.05 13.75 -32.86
N LEU A 153 5.35 14.88 -32.81
CA LEU A 153 4.77 15.41 -31.58
C LEU A 153 3.39 14.84 -31.26
N MET A 154 2.68 14.35 -32.28
CA MET A 154 1.31 13.85 -32.16
C MET A 154 1.27 12.33 -31.95
N PRO A 155 0.25 11.80 -31.27
CA PRO A 155 -0.03 10.37 -31.28
C PRO A 155 -0.38 9.92 -32.71
N GLU A 156 0.09 8.74 -33.11
CA GLU A 156 -0.30 8.14 -34.40
C GLU A 156 -1.81 7.88 -34.40
N ASN A 157 -2.53 8.66 -35.21
CA ASN A 157 -3.96 8.51 -35.44
C ASN A 157 -4.27 8.80 -36.91
N ALA A 158 -5.24 8.07 -37.47
CA ALA A 158 -5.73 8.27 -38.83
C ALA A 158 -6.28 9.70 -39.06
N ASP A 159 -6.80 10.34 -38.00
CA ASP A 159 -7.25 11.74 -38.07
C ASP A 159 -6.08 12.71 -38.26
N THR A 160 -4.99 12.53 -37.51
CA THR A 160 -3.77 13.35 -37.63
C THR A 160 -3.19 13.24 -39.04
N GLN A 161 -3.12 12.03 -39.59
CA GLN A 161 -2.62 11.82 -40.96
C GLN A 161 -3.50 12.51 -42.02
N ARG A 162 -4.83 12.45 -41.85
CA ARG A 162 -5.77 13.15 -42.74
C ARG A 162 -5.61 14.67 -42.67
N LEU A 163 -5.43 15.22 -41.48
CA LEU A 163 -5.21 16.66 -41.30
C LEU A 163 -3.91 17.11 -41.97
N LEU A 164 -2.82 16.35 -41.78
CA LEU A 164 -1.52 16.69 -42.38
C LEU A 164 -1.53 16.57 -43.90
N SER A 165 -2.38 15.73 -44.48
CA SER A 165 -2.54 15.64 -45.94
C SER A 165 -3.14 16.91 -46.58
N LEU A 166 -3.75 17.81 -45.79
CA LEU A 166 -4.20 19.13 -46.29
C LEU A 166 -3.03 20.04 -46.69
N LEU A 167 -1.85 19.79 -46.11
CA LEU A 167 -0.61 20.56 -46.33
C LEU A 167 0.37 19.82 -47.25
N ASP A 168 -0.13 18.87 -48.03
CA ASP A 168 0.71 18.05 -48.90
C ASP A 168 1.32 18.88 -50.04
N THR A 169 2.61 18.68 -50.25
CA THR A 169 3.45 19.41 -51.21
C THR A 169 3.80 18.54 -52.43
N GLN A 170 2.88 17.65 -52.84
CA GLN A 170 3.09 16.78 -53.98
C GLN A 170 3.44 17.55 -55.27
N SER A 171 4.33 16.95 -56.07
CA SER A 171 4.70 17.44 -57.39
C SER A 171 3.48 17.56 -58.29
N GLY A 172 3.46 18.62 -59.10
CA GLY A 172 2.37 18.87 -60.03
C GLY A 172 2.37 17.95 -61.26
N PRO A 173 1.36 18.11 -62.14
CA PRO A 173 1.29 17.39 -63.40
C PRO A 173 2.57 17.57 -64.23
N SER A 174 2.93 16.56 -65.02
CA SER A 174 4.06 16.61 -65.96
C SER A 174 5.45 16.82 -65.33
N GLY A 175 5.63 16.43 -64.06
CA GLY A 175 6.95 16.45 -63.40
C GLY A 175 7.39 17.83 -62.90
N MET A 176 6.49 18.81 -62.87
CA MET A 176 6.75 20.13 -62.28
C MET A 176 6.87 20.02 -60.76
N SER A 177 7.77 20.81 -60.17
CA SER A 177 7.83 20.95 -58.72
C SER A 177 6.55 21.59 -58.17
N TRP A 178 6.26 21.39 -56.88
CA TRP A 178 5.07 21.97 -56.23
C TRP A 178 5.01 23.49 -56.39
N GLU A 179 6.15 24.16 -56.24
CA GLU A 179 6.24 25.61 -56.39
C GLU A 179 5.96 26.04 -57.85
N GLU A 180 6.47 25.32 -58.84
CA GLU A 180 6.21 25.62 -60.26
C GLU A 180 4.73 25.40 -60.60
N ALA A 181 4.13 24.30 -60.16
CA ALA A 181 2.74 23.98 -60.44
C ALA A 181 1.76 25.01 -59.83
N ASN A 182 2.13 25.58 -58.68
CA ASN A 182 1.28 26.50 -57.93
C ASN A 182 1.55 27.99 -58.18
N PHE A 183 2.68 28.35 -58.78
CA PHE A 183 3.07 29.76 -58.92
C PHE A 183 3.48 30.17 -60.34
N SER A 184 3.77 29.22 -61.24
CA SER A 184 4.22 29.51 -62.62
C SER A 184 3.11 30.11 -63.48
N GLY A 185 3.37 31.27 -64.06
CA GLY A 185 2.45 31.99 -64.95
C GLY A 185 1.13 32.39 -64.28
N MET A 186 1.11 32.45 -62.95
CA MET A 186 -0.09 32.82 -62.20
C MET A 186 -0.25 34.33 -62.07
N PRO A 187 -1.47 34.88 -62.24
CA PRO A 187 -1.76 36.26 -61.89
C PRO A 187 -1.43 36.54 -60.43
N SER A 188 -0.92 37.75 -60.16
CA SER A 188 -0.53 38.18 -58.81
C SER A 188 -1.66 38.02 -57.79
N ALA A 189 -2.90 38.34 -58.16
CA ALA A 189 -4.06 38.13 -57.29
C ALA A 189 -4.34 36.65 -56.99
N ALA A 190 -4.12 35.75 -57.95
CA ALA A 190 -4.31 34.32 -57.75
C ALA A 190 -3.22 33.73 -56.84
N ALA A 191 -1.96 34.14 -57.03
CA ALA A 191 -0.84 33.73 -56.18
C ALA A 191 -1.03 34.16 -54.72
N ILE A 192 -1.45 35.41 -54.47
CA ILE A 192 -1.77 35.91 -53.12
C ILE A 192 -2.96 35.14 -52.51
N THR A 193 -3.99 34.84 -53.30
CA THR A 193 -5.14 34.06 -52.85
C THR A 193 -4.72 32.65 -52.43
N LEU A 194 -3.84 32.00 -53.21
CA LEU A 194 -3.32 30.67 -52.90
C LEU A 194 -2.48 30.66 -51.62
N LEU A 195 -1.60 31.65 -51.45
CA LEU A 195 -0.83 31.84 -50.22
C LEU A 195 -1.74 32.10 -49.01
N THR A 196 -2.84 32.84 -49.20
CA THR A 196 -3.85 33.06 -48.15
C THR A 196 -4.61 31.77 -47.82
N LYS A 197 -4.88 30.92 -48.82
CA LYS A 197 -5.46 29.59 -48.60
C LYS A 197 -4.51 28.72 -47.77
N LEU A 198 -3.22 28.73 -48.08
CA LEU A 198 -2.20 28.01 -47.30
C LEU A 198 -2.11 28.52 -45.85
N GLN A 199 -2.18 29.84 -45.63
CA GLN A 199 -2.28 30.43 -44.29
C GLN A 199 -3.51 29.92 -43.52
N ASN A 200 -4.64 29.79 -44.20
CA ASN A 200 -5.86 29.23 -43.61
C ASN A 200 -5.68 27.76 -43.23
N ASP A 201 -5.17 26.93 -44.14
CA ASP A 201 -4.93 25.51 -43.87
C ASP A 201 -3.97 25.30 -42.69
N LEU A 202 -2.94 26.14 -42.57
CA LEU A 202 -1.99 26.10 -41.45
C LEU A 202 -2.69 26.40 -40.12
N ARG A 203 -3.47 27.49 -40.02
CA ARG A 203 -4.21 27.84 -38.80
C ARG A 203 -5.26 26.80 -38.46
N TYR A 204 -5.97 26.28 -39.46
CA TYR A 204 -6.96 25.23 -39.27
C TYR A 204 -6.30 23.95 -38.74
N THR A 205 -5.19 23.54 -39.36
CA THR A 205 -4.43 22.35 -38.93
C THR A 205 -3.91 22.53 -37.51
N GLU A 206 -3.32 23.69 -37.18
CA GLU A 206 -2.89 24.04 -35.83
C GLU A 206 -4.00 23.83 -34.80
N GLY A 207 -5.19 24.41 -35.03
CA GLY A 207 -6.31 24.29 -34.11
C GLY A 207 -6.76 22.85 -33.88
N GLN A 208 -6.79 22.03 -34.94
CA GLN A 208 -7.12 20.61 -34.82
C GLN A 208 -6.05 19.81 -34.07
N LEU A 209 -4.77 20.12 -34.29
CA LEU A 209 -3.67 19.50 -33.54
C LEU A 209 -3.71 19.90 -32.06
N LEU A 210 -3.88 21.18 -31.74
CA LEU A 210 -4.03 21.68 -30.37
C LEU A 210 -5.23 21.03 -29.65
N SER A 211 -6.38 20.96 -30.32
CA SER A 211 -7.57 20.28 -29.80
C SER A 211 -7.30 18.80 -29.51
N THR A 212 -6.55 18.12 -30.37
CA THR A 212 -6.17 16.71 -30.17
C THR A 212 -5.21 16.55 -28.98
N LEU A 213 -4.26 17.47 -28.80
CA LEU A 213 -3.37 17.48 -27.64
C LEU A 213 -4.15 17.70 -26.33
N ILE A 214 -5.12 18.62 -26.31
CA ILE A 214 -5.99 18.83 -25.14
C ILE A 214 -6.80 17.57 -24.83
N LYS A 215 -7.42 16.94 -25.84
CA LYS A 215 -8.14 15.67 -25.66
C LYS A 215 -7.24 14.57 -25.09
N SER A 216 -5.95 14.56 -25.44
CA SER A 216 -5.00 13.59 -24.87
C SER A 216 -4.65 13.85 -23.41
N ILE A 217 -4.78 15.09 -22.93
CA ILE A 217 -4.68 15.44 -21.50
C ILE A 217 -5.93 14.96 -20.75
N ASP A 218 -7.11 15.28 -21.29
CA ASP A 218 -8.41 14.96 -20.70
C ASP A 218 -8.71 13.45 -20.68
N ALA A 219 -8.20 12.71 -21.68
CA ALA A 219 -8.28 11.25 -21.70
C ALA A 219 -7.63 10.59 -20.46
N GLY A 220 -6.78 11.33 -19.73
CA GLY A 220 -6.19 10.91 -18.47
C GLY A 220 -6.86 11.46 -17.21
N ASP A 221 -7.95 12.21 -17.28
CA ASP A 221 -8.40 13.07 -16.15
C ASP A 221 -9.30 12.42 -15.09
N LEU A 222 -9.48 11.11 -15.15
CA LEU A 222 -9.93 10.27 -14.03
C LEU A 222 -9.82 8.80 -14.43
N ARG A 223 -8.67 8.40 -14.99
CA ARG A 223 -8.43 7.00 -15.30
C ARG A 223 -7.46 6.43 -14.31
N VAL A 224 -8.03 5.74 -13.34
CA VAL A 224 -7.51 4.52 -12.72
C VAL A 224 -6.30 3.98 -13.50
N ASN A 225 -5.09 4.36 -13.09
CA ASN A 225 -3.88 3.84 -13.74
C ASN A 225 -3.48 2.49 -13.18
N ARG A 226 -4.00 2.14 -12.00
CA ARG A 226 -3.80 0.84 -11.38
C ARG A 226 -5.11 0.28 -10.82
N LEU A 227 -5.57 -0.79 -11.44
CA LEU A 227 -6.60 -1.67 -10.91
C LEU A 227 -5.91 -2.80 -10.13
N SER A 228 -6.31 -3.00 -8.88
CA SER A 228 -5.83 -4.15 -8.09
C SER A 228 -6.98 -4.77 -7.31
N ALA A 229 -7.12 -6.10 -7.41
CA ALA A 229 -8.04 -6.84 -6.56
C ALA A 229 -7.41 -6.98 -5.17
N GLN A 230 -8.16 -6.60 -4.13
CA GLN A 230 -7.73 -6.66 -2.74
C GLN A 230 -8.71 -7.51 -1.95
N ILE A 231 -8.19 -8.26 -0.98
CA ILE A 231 -8.99 -9.01 -0.03
C ILE A 231 -8.95 -8.31 1.32
N ILE A 232 -10.14 -8.01 1.85
CA ILE A 232 -10.34 -7.38 3.16
C ILE A 232 -10.94 -8.44 4.08
N PRO A 233 -10.11 -9.19 4.84
CA PRO A 233 -10.61 -10.15 5.80
C PRO A 233 -11.21 -9.47 7.04
N GLU A 234 -12.27 -10.04 7.60
CA GLU A 234 -12.77 -9.65 8.95
C GLU A 234 -11.73 -9.99 10.03
N SER A 235 -11.07 -11.15 9.91
CA SER A 235 -9.92 -11.53 10.73
C SER A 235 -8.89 -12.29 9.90
N ARG A 236 -7.60 -11.96 10.08
CA ARG A 236 -6.48 -12.69 9.47
C ARG A 236 -6.13 -13.99 10.21
N ILE A 237 -6.64 -14.17 11.43
CA ILE A 237 -6.39 -15.35 12.27
C ILE A 237 -7.74 -16.02 12.55
N VAL A 238 -7.88 -17.28 12.16
CA VAL A 238 -9.09 -18.09 12.37
C VAL A 238 -8.72 -19.41 13.07
N MET A 239 -9.60 -19.89 13.95
CA MET A 239 -9.40 -21.21 14.56
C MET A 239 -9.90 -22.32 13.64
N ARG A 240 -9.36 -23.53 13.82
CA ARG A 240 -9.80 -24.70 13.04
C ARG A 240 -11.28 -25.00 13.34
N GLY A 241 -12.12 -24.90 12.31
CA GLY A 241 -13.57 -25.10 12.40
C GLY A 241 -14.38 -23.82 12.28
N ASP A 242 -13.73 -22.65 12.38
CA ASP A 242 -14.37 -21.36 12.14
C ASP A 242 -14.42 -21.04 10.64
N SER A 243 -15.43 -20.27 10.22
CA SER A 243 -15.56 -19.80 8.84
C SER A 243 -14.70 -18.56 8.62
N TYR A 244 -13.79 -18.62 7.64
CA TYR A 244 -13.05 -17.45 7.18
C TYR A 244 -13.96 -16.55 6.32
N ARG A 245 -14.13 -15.29 6.74
CA ARG A 245 -14.95 -14.28 6.05
C ARG A 245 -14.06 -13.14 5.57
N ALA A 246 -14.16 -12.84 4.28
CA ALA A 246 -13.43 -11.74 3.66
C ALA A 246 -14.22 -11.15 2.51
N GLN A 247 -14.15 -9.83 2.36
CA GLN A 247 -14.70 -9.12 1.21
C GLN A 247 -13.62 -8.99 0.14
N ILE A 248 -13.92 -9.38 -1.09
CA ILE A 248 -13.05 -9.18 -2.24
C ILE A 248 -13.51 -7.92 -2.95
N VAL A 249 -12.64 -6.92 -3.02
CA VAL A 249 -12.94 -5.62 -3.63
C VAL A 249 -11.95 -5.34 -4.76
N LEU A 250 -12.45 -4.69 -5.81
CA LEU A 250 -11.58 -4.13 -6.84
C LEU A 250 -11.24 -2.70 -6.42
N SER A 251 -9.97 -2.45 -6.13
CA SER A 251 -9.46 -1.12 -5.84
C SER A 251 -8.96 -0.48 -7.12
N SER A 252 -9.31 0.79 -7.28
CA SER A 252 -8.95 1.63 -8.40
C SER A 252 -8.17 2.81 -7.84
N THR A 253 -6.86 2.83 -8.04
CA THR A 253 -5.98 3.87 -7.51
C THR A 253 -5.37 4.69 -8.64
N ASP A 254 -5.18 5.98 -8.41
CA ASP A 254 -4.36 6.87 -9.24
C ASP A 254 -2.99 7.05 -8.58
N THR A 255 -1.92 6.57 -9.20
CA THR A 255 -0.53 6.74 -8.72
C THR A 255 0.07 8.13 -8.96
N THR A 256 -0.60 9.02 -9.69
CA THR A 256 -0.07 10.34 -10.04
C THR A 256 -0.48 11.42 -9.05
N GLN A 257 -1.59 11.23 -8.35
CA GLN A 257 -2.06 12.16 -7.31
C GLN A 257 -1.68 11.64 -5.93
N SER A 258 -1.18 12.52 -5.07
CA SER A 258 -0.95 12.25 -3.66
C SER A 258 -2.07 12.90 -2.83
N PRO A 259 -3.11 12.15 -2.43
CA PRO A 259 -4.19 12.71 -1.64
C PRO A 259 -3.70 13.03 -0.22
N ARG A 260 -4.38 13.96 0.42
CA ARG A 260 -4.15 14.27 1.83
C ARG A 260 -4.88 13.24 2.69
N ILE A 261 -4.14 12.52 3.53
CA ILE A 261 -4.70 11.44 4.36
C ILE A 261 -4.48 11.78 5.83
N VAL A 262 -5.58 11.85 6.58
CA VAL A 262 -5.55 12.11 8.03
C VAL A 262 -6.08 10.87 8.76
N VAL A 263 -5.25 10.28 9.61
CA VAL A 263 -5.58 9.11 10.44
C VAL A 263 -5.50 9.50 11.91
N SER A 264 -6.57 9.28 12.67
CA SER A 264 -6.63 9.53 14.12
C SER A 264 -6.16 10.93 14.52
N GLY A 265 -6.47 11.93 13.69
CA GLY A 265 -6.11 13.34 13.90
C GLY A 265 -4.69 13.73 13.48
N THR A 266 -3.88 12.80 12.99
CA THR A 266 -2.52 13.06 12.47
C THR A 266 -2.50 12.91 10.95
N GLU A 267 -1.91 13.88 10.27
CA GLU A 267 -1.70 13.84 8.82
C GLU A 267 -0.52 12.93 8.46
N LEU A 268 -0.72 12.05 7.49
CA LEU A 268 0.33 11.17 6.99
C LEU A 268 1.29 11.92 6.06
N PRO A 269 2.61 11.70 6.15
CA PRO A 269 3.56 12.24 5.20
C PRO A 269 3.25 11.76 3.78
N ALA A 270 3.35 12.64 2.78
CA ALA A 270 3.14 12.28 1.38
C ALA A 270 4.07 11.15 0.90
N GLU A 271 5.29 11.09 1.44
CA GLU A 271 6.30 10.07 1.16
C GLU A 271 5.85 8.65 1.55
N ALA A 272 4.94 8.52 2.51
CA ALA A 272 4.46 7.22 2.98
C ALA A 272 3.52 6.53 1.97
N GLY A 273 3.06 7.24 0.93
CA GLY A 273 2.21 6.66 -0.12
C GLY A 273 0.92 6.03 0.40
N GLY A 274 0.35 6.58 1.49
CA GLY A 274 -0.83 6.03 2.16
C GLY A 274 -0.56 4.88 3.14
N LEU A 275 0.70 4.57 3.45
CA LEU A 275 1.04 3.56 4.46
C LEU A 275 0.94 4.14 5.88
N TYR A 276 -0.07 3.68 6.63
CA TYR A 276 -0.19 3.96 8.07
C TYR A 276 0.57 2.91 8.89
N THR A 277 1.54 3.33 9.69
CA THR A 277 2.29 2.46 10.61
C THR A 277 2.23 3.03 12.02
N VAL A 278 1.84 2.21 13.00
CA VAL A 278 1.77 2.59 14.41
C VAL A 278 2.44 1.53 15.28
N GLN A 279 3.16 1.96 16.31
CA GLN A 279 3.79 1.07 17.29
C GLN A 279 2.78 0.64 18.35
N THR A 280 2.57 -0.66 18.51
CA THR A 280 1.55 -1.24 19.40
C THR A 280 2.16 -1.61 20.76
N ARG A 281 1.85 -0.82 21.80
CA ARG A 281 2.47 -0.97 23.15
C ARG A 281 1.61 -1.72 24.18
N SER A 282 0.31 -1.79 23.96
CA SER A 282 -0.64 -2.43 24.89
C SER A 282 -1.57 -3.36 24.14
N SER A 283 -2.04 -4.39 24.84
CA SER A 283 -3.03 -5.33 24.35
C SER A 283 -4.42 -4.72 24.37
N GLY A 284 -5.25 -5.00 23.35
CA GLY A 284 -6.58 -4.42 23.21
C GLY A 284 -7.03 -4.25 21.76
N VAL A 285 -8.26 -3.76 21.59
CA VAL A 285 -8.84 -3.38 20.29
C VAL A 285 -8.68 -1.88 20.11
N PHE A 286 -8.08 -1.47 19.00
CA PHE A 286 -7.76 -0.07 18.70
C PHE A 286 -8.48 0.37 17.42
N PRO A 287 -9.27 1.46 17.46
CA PRO A 287 -9.92 1.98 16.28
C PRO A 287 -8.93 2.74 15.39
N VAL A 288 -9.15 2.68 14.08
CA VAL A 288 -8.47 3.46 13.05
C VAL A 288 -9.54 4.22 12.29
N LYS A 289 -9.65 5.52 12.56
CA LYS A 289 -10.63 6.41 11.93
C LYS A 289 -9.92 7.57 11.27
N GLY A 290 -10.44 8.03 10.14
CA GLY A 290 -9.80 9.11 9.40
C GLY A 290 -10.59 9.49 8.16
N PHE A 291 -9.97 10.33 7.34
CA PHE A 291 -10.50 10.71 6.05
C PHE A 291 -9.39 10.90 5.03
N ILE A 292 -9.77 10.73 3.77
CA ILE A 292 -8.96 11.01 2.59
C ILE A 292 -9.60 12.23 1.91
N GLU A 293 -8.78 13.22 1.60
CA GLU A 293 -9.15 14.46 0.94
C GLU A 293 -8.39 14.56 -0.39
N MET A 294 -9.14 14.74 -1.49
CA MET A 294 -8.59 14.81 -2.84
C MET A 294 -9.22 15.97 -3.59
N GLN A 295 -8.38 16.73 -4.31
CA GLN A 295 -8.86 17.79 -5.19
C GLN A 295 -9.24 17.16 -6.55
N MET A 296 -10.50 17.26 -6.92
CA MET A 296 -10.96 16.83 -8.24
C MET A 296 -10.46 17.80 -9.33
N PRO A 297 -10.39 17.36 -10.60
CA PRO A 297 -10.07 18.23 -11.73
C PRO A 297 -11.01 19.44 -11.88
N SER A 298 -12.24 19.34 -11.35
CA SER A 298 -13.20 20.43 -11.26
C SER A 298 -12.83 21.53 -10.26
N GLY A 299 -11.73 21.38 -9.52
CA GLY A 299 -11.29 22.27 -8.45
C GLY A 299 -12.02 22.05 -7.12
N GLN A 300 -13.05 21.20 -7.08
CA GLN A 300 -13.75 20.84 -5.84
C GLN A 300 -12.94 19.83 -5.01
N ILE A 301 -12.91 20.04 -3.70
CA ILE A 301 -12.29 19.10 -2.77
C ILE A 301 -13.34 18.06 -2.36
N GLU A 302 -13.02 16.79 -2.58
CA GLU A 302 -13.85 15.66 -2.19
C GLU A 302 -13.23 14.94 -0.98
N GLN A 303 -14.05 14.74 0.05
CA GLN A 303 -13.65 14.04 1.27
C GLN A 303 -14.37 12.70 1.39
N ARG A 304 -13.62 11.67 1.78
CA ARG A 304 -14.13 10.31 2.05
C ARG A 304 -13.61 9.82 3.40
N GLU A 305 -14.54 9.51 4.29
CA GLU A 305 -14.23 8.99 5.63
C GLU A 305 -14.01 7.48 5.59
N PHE A 306 -13.14 6.98 6.46
CA PHE A 306 -12.94 5.56 6.69
C PHE A 306 -12.88 5.26 8.19
N SER A 307 -13.38 4.07 8.56
CA SER A 307 -13.34 3.55 9.92
C SER A 307 -13.06 2.05 9.88
N SER A 308 -12.05 1.63 10.63
CA SER A 308 -11.66 0.23 10.82
C SER A 308 -11.12 0.05 12.24
N GLU A 309 -10.73 -1.16 12.61
CA GLU A 309 -10.11 -1.48 13.89
C GLU A 309 -9.03 -2.55 13.73
N TYR A 310 -8.05 -2.57 14.64
CA TYR A 310 -7.07 -3.65 14.75
C TYR A 310 -6.93 -4.11 16.19
N THR A 311 -6.66 -5.41 16.37
CA THR A 311 -6.52 -6.04 17.69
C THR A 311 -5.05 -6.38 17.95
N VAL A 312 -4.55 -5.97 19.10
CA VAL A 312 -3.21 -6.29 19.59
C VAL A 312 -3.33 -7.36 20.67
N VAL A 313 -2.70 -8.50 20.43
CA VAL A 313 -2.64 -9.62 21.38
C VAL A 313 -1.25 -9.71 21.98
N GLU A 314 -1.17 -10.13 23.24
CA GLU A 314 0.12 -10.39 23.88
C GLU A 314 0.77 -11.64 23.25
N PRO A 315 2.08 -11.61 22.98
CA PRO A 315 2.78 -12.80 22.52
C PRO A 315 2.75 -13.84 23.64
N MET A 316 2.28 -15.03 23.33
CA MET A 316 2.27 -16.14 24.29
C MET A 316 2.86 -17.40 23.68
N ALA A 317 3.72 -18.05 24.46
CA ALA A 317 4.37 -19.30 24.12
C ALA A 317 4.12 -20.30 25.25
N THR A 318 3.63 -21.49 24.90
CA THR A 318 3.41 -22.56 25.88
C THR A 318 4.73 -23.30 26.11
N VAL A 319 5.39 -23.03 27.23
CA VAL A 319 6.55 -23.80 27.68
C VAL A 319 6.10 -24.74 28.79
N ALA A 320 5.80 -25.98 28.43
CA ALA A 320 5.32 -26.99 29.37
C ALA A 320 6.29 -28.18 29.44
N PRO A 321 6.95 -28.42 30.59
CA PRO A 321 7.77 -29.60 30.77
C PRO A 321 6.91 -30.87 30.72
N VAL A 322 7.25 -31.82 29.85
CA VAL A 322 6.47 -33.05 29.64
C VAL A 322 6.32 -33.88 30.93
N LEU A 323 7.33 -33.88 31.80
CA LEU A 323 7.32 -34.62 33.07
C LEU A 323 6.51 -33.92 34.18
N MET A 324 6.11 -32.67 34.00
CA MET A 324 5.34 -31.88 34.99
C MET A 324 3.83 -31.96 34.77
N ASN A 325 3.34 -32.83 33.88
CA ASN A 325 1.90 -33.04 33.64
C ASN A 325 1.25 -33.92 34.75
N VAL A 326 1.48 -33.57 36.01
CA VAL A 326 1.06 -34.34 37.19
C VAL A 326 0.23 -33.46 38.12
N LEU A 327 -0.88 -34.02 38.62
CA LEU A 327 -1.65 -33.45 39.72
C LEU A 327 -1.53 -34.34 40.96
N TYR A 328 -1.39 -33.74 42.12
CA TYR A 328 -1.35 -34.47 43.39
C TYR A 328 -2.73 -34.53 44.04
N ALA A 329 -3.15 -35.73 44.42
CA ALA A 329 -4.39 -35.92 45.18
C ALA A 329 -4.25 -35.37 46.62
N GLY A 330 -5.36 -34.88 47.18
CA GLY A 330 -5.42 -34.38 48.56
C GLY A 330 -4.94 -32.94 48.76
N ILE A 331 -4.43 -32.27 47.73
CA ILE A 331 -4.00 -30.86 47.80
C ILE A 331 -4.57 -30.00 46.67
N ASP A 332 -4.50 -28.69 46.85
CA ASP A 332 -4.92 -27.68 45.87
C ASP A 332 -3.83 -27.50 44.81
N ASN A 333 -4.05 -28.04 43.61
CA ASN A 333 -3.12 -27.88 42.48
C ASN A 333 -3.46 -26.62 41.71
N LYS A 334 -2.60 -25.60 41.76
CA LYS A 334 -2.79 -24.34 41.02
C LYS A 334 -2.35 -24.50 39.57
N ILE A 335 -3.22 -24.16 38.63
CA ILE A 335 -3.03 -24.24 37.19
C ILE A 335 -3.28 -22.86 36.59
N ASP A 336 -2.36 -22.39 35.76
CA ASP A 336 -2.57 -21.22 34.92
C ASP A 336 -3.11 -21.65 33.55
N ILE A 337 -4.25 -21.11 33.14
CA ILE A 337 -4.93 -21.46 31.89
C ILE A 337 -5.14 -20.17 31.10
N ALA A 338 -4.34 -20.01 30.05
CA ALA A 338 -4.45 -18.91 29.10
C ALA A 338 -4.82 -19.45 27.71
N VAL A 339 -5.71 -18.72 27.02
CA VAL A 339 -6.08 -19.00 25.63
C VAL A 339 -5.65 -17.80 24.78
N PRO A 340 -4.84 -17.99 23.72
CA PRO A 340 -4.41 -16.90 22.86
C PRO A 340 -5.57 -16.11 22.27
N GLY A 341 -5.50 -14.79 22.44
CA GLY A 341 -6.49 -13.85 21.88
C GLY A 341 -7.82 -13.79 22.64
N ILE A 342 -7.97 -14.48 23.78
CA ILE A 342 -9.21 -14.49 24.56
C ILE A 342 -8.92 -13.99 26.00
N PRO A 343 -9.71 -13.03 26.52
CA PRO A 343 -9.52 -12.54 27.88
C PRO A 343 -9.80 -13.65 28.89
N SER A 344 -9.05 -13.65 30.01
CA SER A 344 -9.14 -14.69 31.05
C SER A 344 -10.52 -14.81 31.71
N SER A 345 -11.39 -13.80 31.56
CA SER A 345 -12.79 -13.80 32.00
C SER A 345 -13.72 -14.61 31.09
N ALA A 346 -13.38 -14.73 29.81
CA ALA A 346 -14.15 -15.50 28.82
C ALA A 346 -13.70 -16.97 28.72
N VAL A 347 -12.66 -17.35 29.47
CA VAL A 347 -12.14 -18.72 29.56
C VAL A 347 -12.84 -19.46 30.69
N THR A 348 -13.35 -20.64 30.39
CA THR A 348 -13.97 -21.58 31.33
C THR A 348 -13.25 -22.91 31.26
N ALA A 349 -12.98 -23.51 32.41
CA ALA A 349 -12.34 -24.82 32.49
C ALA A 349 -13.27 -25.80 33.22
N SER A 350 -13.34 -27.02 32.71
CA SER A 350 -13.98 -28.16 33.38
C SER A 350 -13.00 -29.31 33.49
N MET A 351 -13.18 -30.18 34.47
CA MET A 351 -12.28 -31.31 34.71
C MET A 351 -13.07 -32.59 34.91
N THR A 352 -12.61 -33.69 34.30
CA THR A 352 -13.06 -35.05 34.59
C THR A 352 -12.07 -35.73 35.52
N GLY A 353 -12.52 -36.49 36.52
CA GLY A 353 -11.64 -37.12 37.53
C GLY A 353 -11.36 -36.24 38.76
N GLY A 354 -12.22 -35.25 39.03
CA GLY A 354 -12.20 -34.41 40.23
C GLY A 354 -12.98 -33.11 40.03
N SER A 355 -12.59 -32.04 40.74
CA SER A 355 -13.16 -30.69 40.58
C SER A 355 -12.10 -29.66 40.20
N ILE A 356 -12.49 -28.66 39.40
CA ILE A 356 -11.67 -27.48 39.10
C ILE A 356 -12.48 -26.21 39.37
N ALA A 357 -11.88 -25.23 40.04
CA ALA A 357 -12.54 -23.97 40.39
C ALA A 357 -11.62 -22.77 40.12
N ARG A 358 -12.20 -21.64 39.72
CA ARG A 358 -11.46 -20.40 39.48
C ARG A 358 -11.19 -19.69 40.80
N GLN A 359 -9.93 -19.34 41.07
CA GLN A 359 -9.52 -18.57 42.23
C GLN A 359 -8.63 -17.39 41.77
N GLY A 360 -9.24 -16.21 41.62
CA GLY A 360 -8.56 -15.05 41.04
C GLY A 360 -8.20 -15.30 39.58
N ASN A 361 -6.91 -15.18 39.23
CA ASN A 361 -6.40 -15.43 37.88
C ASN A 361 -5.99 -16.89 37.63
N LEU A 362 -5.97 -17.72 38.68
CA LEU A 362 -5.56 -19.12 38.59
C LEU A 362 -6.76 -20.06 38.72
N TRP A 363 -6.57 -21.30 38.30
CA TRP A 363 -7.49 -22.39 38.51
C TRP A 363 -6.94 -23.34 39.56
N VAL A 364 -7.79 -23.85 40.45
CA VAL A 364 -7.41 -24.84 41.47
C VAL A 364 -8.07 -26.16 41.11
N ALA A 365 -7.24 -27.16 40.79
CA ALA A 365 -7.66 -28.52 40.50
C ALA A 365 -7.48 -29.43 41.72
N ARG A 366 -8.52 -30.20 42.03
CA ARG A 366 -8.55 -31.22 43.08
C ARG A 366 -8.95 -32.56 42.46
N PRO A 367 -7.99 -33.45 42.18
CA PRO A 367 -8.30 -34.75 41.61
C PRO A 367 -8.88 -35.69 42.68
N SER A 368 -9.79 -36.58 42.30
CA SER A 368 -10.54 -37.43 43.24
C SER A 368 -9.96 -38.83 43.44
N GLN A 369 -9.25 -39.38 42.44
CA GLN A 369 -8.73 -40.74 42.49
C GLN A 369 -7.25 -40.77 42.10
N VAL A 370 -6.44 -41.43 42.93
CA VAL A 370 -5.01 -41.64 42.68
C VAL A 370 -4.82 -42.72 41.61
N GLY A 371 -3.90 -42.50 40.67
CA GLY A 371 -3.54 -43.48 39.64
C GLY A 371 -4.39 -43.43 38.37
N SER A 372 -5.45 -42.62 38.34
CA SER A 372 -6.21 -42.34 37.12
C SER A 372 -5.73 -41.06 36.43
N GLU A 373 -6.17 -40.87 35.19
CA GLU A 373 -5.93 -39.63 34.45
C GLU A 373 -7.06 -38.63 34.71
N ALA A 374 -6.70 -37.37 34.94
CA ALA A 374 -7.62 -36.25 35.03
C ALA A 374 -7.52 -35.43 33.74
N THR A 375 -8.65 -35.22 33.07
CA THR A 375 -8.69 -34.45 31.81
C THR A 375 -9.27 -33.08 32.07
N VAL A 376 -8.49 -32.03 31.84
CA VAL A 376 -8.95 -30.65 31.88
C VAL A 376 -9.40 -30.26 30.47
N THR A 377 -10.68 -29.90 30.34
CA THR A 377 -11.26 -29.37 29.10
C THR A 377 -11.36 -27.86 29.24
N VAL A 378 -10.70 -27.14 28.33
CA VAL A 378 -10.73 -25.68 28.28
C VAL A 378 -11.71 -25.26 27.20
N SER A 379 -12.66 -24.42 27.58
CA SER A 379 -13.67 -23.85 26.69
C SER A 379 -13.62 -22.34 26.76
N ALA A 380 -13.74 -21.67 25.62
CA ALA A 380 -13.75 -20.22 25.57
C ALA A 380 -15.02 -19.72 24.90
N ARG A 381 -15.51 -18.59 25.40
CA ARG A 381 -16.60 -17.86 24.77
C ARG A 381 -16.05 -16.94 23.70
N MET A 382 -16.42 -17.22 22.46
CA MET A 382 -16.04 -16.43 21.29
C MET A 382 -16.80 -15.09 21.27
N PRO A 383 -16.29 -14.07 20.55
CA PRO A 383 -16.99 -12.78 20.38
C PRO A 383 -18.39 -12.90 19.77
N ASP A 384 -18.65 -13.96 19.00
CA ASP A 384 -19.97 -14.28 18.41
C ASP A 384 -20.99 -14.85 19.43
N GLY A 385 -20.59 -14.98 20.70
CA GLY A 385 -21.42 -15.50 21.78
C GLY A 385 -21.42 -17.02 21.91
N ARG A 386 -20.82 -17.77 20.98
CA ARG A 386 -20.73 -19.25 21.05
C ARG A 386 -19.63 -19.67 22.02
N THR A 387 -19.82 -20.81 22.66
CA THR A 387 -18.76 -21.45 23.46
C THR A 387 -18.13 -22.56 22.63
N SER A 388 -16.81 -22.51 22.45
CA SER A 388 -16.06 -23.53 21.72
C SER A 388 -15.01 -24.17 22.62
N VAL A 389 -14.73 -25.45 22.40
CA VAL A 389 -13.71 -26.20 23.14
C VAL A 389 -12.35 -25.91 22.52
N MET A 390 -11.48 -25.27 23.30
CA MET A 390 -10.14 -24.84 22.86
C MET A 390 -9.13 -25.99 22.90
N GLY A 391 -9.33 -26.93 23.82
CA GLY A 391 -8.45 -28.08 23.95
C GLY A 391 -8.77 -28.95 25.16
N ARG A 392 -8.16 -30.14 25.17
CA ARG A 392 -8.19 -31.06 26.29
C ARG A 392 -6.75 -31.40 26.67
N SER A 393 -6.43 -31.31 27.96
CA SER A 393 -5.13 -31.70 28.50
C SER A 393 -5.31 -32.83 29.50
N THR A 394 -4.65 -33.97 29.26
CA THR A 394 -4.64 -35.11 30.15
C THR A 394 -3.48 -35.01 31.13
N LEU A 395 -3.80 -34.98 32.42
CA LEU A 395 -2.86 -34.87 33.52
C LEU A 395 -2.90 -36.17 34.33
N ARG A 396 -1.74 -36.65 34.76
CA ARG A 396 -1.63 -37.89 35.55
C ARG A 396 -1.87 -37.56 37.01
N VAL A 397 -2.79 -38.28 37.68
CA VAL A 397 -3.00 -38.09 39.12
C VAL A 397 -2.06 -38.99 39.90
N ARG A 398 -1.15 -38.40 40.67
CA ARG A 398 -0.25 -39.13 41.58
C ARG A 398 -0.66 -38.90 43.03
N ALA A 399 -0.37 -39.91 43.85
CA ALA A 399 -0.39 -39.74 45.29
C ALA A 399 0.72 -38.76 45.67
N LEU A 400 0.56 -38.07 46.81
CA LEU A 400 1.64 -37.26 47.33
C LEU A 400 2.90 -38.14 47.56
N PRO A 401 4.12 -37.62 47.40
CA PRO A 401 5.35 -38.33 47.77
C PRO A 401 5.33 -38.80 49.23
N ASP A 402 6.15 -39.79 49.56
CA ASP A 402 6.29 -40.22 50.94
C ASP A 402 7.03 -39.14 51.74
N PRO A 403 6.53 -38.72 52.92
CA PRO A 403 7.19 -37.70 53.72
C PRO A 403 8.38 -38.29 54.47
N MET A 404 9.28 -37.42 54.92
CA MET A 404 10.36 -37.82 55.83
C MET A 404 9.96 -37.49 57.28
N PRO A 405 10.24 -38.39 58.25
CA PRO A 405 10.10 -38.03 59.65
C PRO A 405 11.16 -37.01 60.04
N TYR A 406 10.79 -36.07 60.89
CA TYR A 406 11.70 -35.11 61.48
C TYR A 406 11.27 -34.78 62.90
N ILE A 407 12.22 -34.21 63.64
CA ILE A 407 12.00 -33.71 65.00
C ILE A 407 12.12 -32.20 64.94
N ASP A 408 11.11 -31.49 65.43
CA ASP A 408 11.19 -30.04 65.58
C ASP A 408 12.11 -29.71 66.76
N ILE A 409 13.32 -29.27 66.45
CA ILE A 409 14.26 -28.78 67.45
C ILE A 409 14.42 -27.27 67.32
N LYS A 410 14.60 -26.58 68.45
CA LYS A 410 15.06 -25.19 68.43
C LYS A 410 16.57 -25.19 68.31
N ASP A 411 17.10 -24.46 67.33
CA ASP A 411 18.55 -24.30 67.18
C ASP A 411 19.12 -23.58 68.41
N PRO A 412 20.13 -24.13 69.11
CA PRO A 412 20.73 -23.49 70.28
C PRO A 412 21.38 -22.13 69.97
N ALA A 413 21.78 -21.88 68.72
CA ALA A 413 22.49 -20.65 68.32
C ALA A 413 21.56 -19.51 67.88
N THR A 414 20.39 -19.81 67.31
CA THR A 414 19.49 -18.81 66.70
C THR A 414 18.07 -18.84 67.25
N GLY A 415 17.69 -19.83 68.05
CA GLY A 415 16.34 -20.00 68.58
C GLY A 415 15.27 -20.38 67.54
N ALA A 416 15.64 -20.47 66.26
CA ALA A 416 14.74 -20.81 65.16
C ALA A 416 14.38 -22.31 65.18
N ALA A 417 13.16 -22.63 64.74
CA ALA A 417 12.72 -24.01 64.58
C ALA A 417 13.42 -24.66 63.38
N LYS A 418 14.06 -25.80 63.60
CA LYS A 418 14.79 -26.58 62.60
C LYS A 418 14.21 -28.00 62.54
N ARG A 419 13.90 -28.46 61.32
CA ARG A 419 13.48 -29.84 61.04
C ARG A 419 14.70 -30.76 61.11
N PHE A 420 14.87 -31.48 62.22
CA PHE A 420 16.00 -32.40 62.42
C PHE A 420 15.74 -33.75 61.74
N LYS A 421 16.58 -34.10 60.77
CA LYS A 421 16.45 -35.31 59.92
C LYS A 421 17.43 -36.43 60.27
N GLY A 422 17.95 -36.46 61.49
CA GLY A 422 18.78 -37.56 62.01
C GLY A 422 20.22 -37.17 62.30
N GLY A 423 20.93 -38.04 63.02
CA GLY A 423 22.30 -37.81 63.48
C GLY A 423 22.39 -37.44 64.96
N ARG A 424 23.33 -36.57 65.34
CA ARG A 424 23.59 -36.22 66.75
C ARG A 424 22.57 -35.23 67.30
N ILE A 425 21.92 -35.59 68.40
CA ILE A 425 20.93 -34.76 69.10
C ILE A 425 21.18 -34.80 70.62
N THR A 426 20.98 -33.69 71.32
CA THR A 426 21.06 -33.66 72.79
C THR A 426 19.79 -34.26 73.39
N LYS A 427 19.90 -34.91 74.54
CA LYS A 427 18.72 -35.46 75.25
C LYS A 427 17.67 -34.38 75.55
N GLN A 428 18.11 -33.19 75.93
CA GLN A 428 17.22 -32.08 76.27
C GLN A 428 16.40 -31.63 75.07
N SER A 429 17.02 -31.47 73.90
CA SER A 429 16.31 -31.08 72.67
C SER A 429 15.34 -32.16 72.19
N LEU A 430 15.72 -33.44 72.32
CA LEU A 430 14.84 -34.56 71.98
C LEU A 430 13.60 -34.61 72.89
N LEU A 431 13.78 -34.48 74.20
CA LEU A 431 12.66 -34.46 75.16
C LEU A 431 11.78 -33.22 74.99
N ALA A 432 12.37 -32.06 74.68
CA ALA A 432 11.63 -30.81 74.47
C ALA A 432 10.77 -30.83 73.20
N ALA A 433 11.15 -31.61 72.18
CA ALA A 433 10.36 -31.76 70.96
C ALA A 433 9.03 -32.51 71.18
N GLY A 434 8.96 -33.35 72.22
CA GLY A 434 7.72 -34.03 72.67
C GLY A 434 7.18 -35.12 71.74
N GLY A 435 7.65 -35.20 70.48
CA GLY A 435 7.20 -36.20 69.52
C GLY A 435 7.89 -36.09 68.16
N ILE A 436 7.35 -36.82 67.20
CA ILE A 436 7.84 -36.92 65.82
C ILE A 436 6.81 -36.30 64.88
N LYS A 437 7.28 -35.54 63.88
CA LYS A 437 6.46 -35.00 62.79
C LYS A 437 6.91 -35.58 61.46
N ALA A 438 6.07 -35.45 60.44
CA ALA A 438 6.39 -35.87 59.09
C ALA A 438 6.00 -34.76 58.10
N ALA A 439 6.86 -34.47 57.14
CA ALA A 439 6.56 -33.56 56.04
C ALA A 439 7.36 -33.95 54.81
N ILE A 440 6.87 -33.52 53.65
CA ILE A 440 7.71 -33.45 52.46
C ILE A 440 8.55 -32.19 52.61
N ASP A 441 9.87 -32.35 52.54
CA ASP A 441 10.82 -31.25 52.60
C ASP A 441 11.54 -31.19 51.26
N ASP A 442 10.75 -30.96 50.22
CA ASP A 442 11.23 -30.61 48.88
C ASP A 442 10.85 -29.14 48.66
N SER A 443 11.78 -28.35 48.12
CA SER A 443 11.63 -26.91 47.87
C SER A 443 10.36 -26.52 47.09
N LEU A 444 9.76 -27.48 46.38
CA LEU A 444 8.57 -27.33 45.55
C LEU A 444 7.25 -27.67 46.28
N LEU A 445 7.29 -28.47 47.36
CA LEU A 445 6.11 -29.00 48.06
C LEU A 445 6.36 -29.02 49.58
N ASP A 446 5.78 -28.06 50.31
CA ASP A 446 5.77 -28.06 51.78
C ASP A 446 4.39 -28.53 52.29
N VAL A 447 4.21 -29.85 52.32
CA VAL A 447 2.96 -30.48 52.78
C VAL A 447 3.22 -31.22 54.09
N ALA A 448 2.49 -30.83 55.13
CA ALA A 448 2.56 -31.45 56.45
C ALA A 448 1.75 -32.76 56.50
N TYR A 449 2.31 -33.78 57.15
CA TYR A 449 1.66 -35.07 57.40
C TYR A 449 1.44 -35.25 58.89
N THR A 450 0.37 -35.98 59.23
CA THR A 450 0.06 -36.32 60.62
C THR A 450 0.65 -37.68 60.96
N VAL A 451 1.54 -37.75 61.95
CA VAL A 451 2.08 -39.04 62.44
C VAL A 451 1.02 -39.74 63.30
N LEU A 452 0.76 -41.02 63.01
CA LEU A 452 -0.24 -41.83 63.71
C LEU A 452 0.37 -42.74 64.76
N LYS A 453 1.54 -43.33 64.50
CA LYS A 453 2.29 -44.15 65.45
C LYS A 453 3.75 -44.27 65.05
N PHE A 454 4.62 -44.51 66.01
CA PHE A 454 6.01 -44.87 65.80
C PHE A 454 6.51 -45.73 66.96
N GLN A 455 7.66 -46.35 66.79
CA GLN A 455 8.36 -47.08 67.83
C GLN A 455 9.77 -46.50 68.00
N ILE A 456 10.28 -46.57 69.23
CA ILE A 456 11.69 -46.29 69.51
C ILE A 456 12.35 -47.61 69.87
N VAL A 457 13.38 -47.97 69.13
CA VAL A 457 14.21 -49.14 69.38
C VAL A 457 15.54 -48.67 69.93
N SER A 458 15.87 -49.14 71.13
CA SER A 458 17.21 -49.02 71.70
C SER A 458 17.80 -50.41 71.93
N PHE A 459 19.13 -50.49 71.99
CA PHE A 459 19.82 -51.73 72.37
C PHE A 459 20.26 -51.68 73.83
N ASP A 460 19.96 -52.77 74.56
CA ASP A 460 20.48 -52.99 75.90
C ASP A 460 21.98 -53.36 75.88
N SER A 461 22.58 -53.54 77.05
CA SER A 461 24.01 -53.91 77.15
C SER A 461 24.31 -55.34 76.65
N MET A 462 23.28 -56.17 76.46
CA MET A 462 23.38 -57.54 75.93
C MET A 462 23.10 -57.61 74.42
N GLY A 463 22.80 -56.47 73.78
CA GLY A 463 22.51 -56.38 72.35
C GLY A 463 21.06 -56.72 71.97
N ASN A 464 20.15 -56.87 72.93
CA ASN A 464 18.73 -57.09 72.64
C ASN A 464 18.06 -55.77 72.23
N ALA A 465 17.22 -55.84 71.20
CA ALA A 465 16.38 -54.72 70.78
C ALA A 465 15.19 -54.56 71.74
N ILE A 466 15.04 -53.37 72.32
CA ILE A 466 13.90 -52.99 73.16
C ILE A 466 13.02 -52.02 72.36
N PRO A 467 11.98 -52.52 71.65
CA PRO A 467 11.02 -51.68 70.95
C PRO A 467 9.95 -51.16 71.92
N GLU A 468 9.86 -49.84 72.08
CA GLU A 468 8.79 -49.19 72.85
C GLU A 468 7.86 -48.42 71.91
N VAL A 469 6.55 -48.60 72.09
CA VAL A 469 5.51 -48.00 71.26
C VAL A 469 5.17 -46.58 71.73
N SER A 470 4.93 -45.67 70.78
CA SER A 470 4.54 -44.28 71.05
C SER A 470 3.07 -44.12 71.41
N GLN A 471 2.70 -42.95 71.94
CA GLN A 471 1.32 -42.54 72.11
C GLN A 471 0.92 -41.63 70.95
N GLY A 472 0.62 -42.23 69.79
CA GLY A 472 0.31 -41.43 68.60
C GLY A 472 1.56 -40.74 68.02
N ALA A 473 1.47 -39.43 67.80
CA ALA A 473 2.58 -38.58 67.36
C ALA A 473 3.56 -38.17 68.48
N ILE A 474 3.23 -38.43 69.75
CA ILE A 474 4.02 -38.01 70.91
C ILE A 474 4.73 -39.19 71.58
N PHE A 475 5.79 -38.90 72.34
CA PHE A 475 6.53 -39.92 73.09
C PHE A 475 5.68 -40.51 74.24
N SER A 476 5.72 -41.83 74.41
CA SER A 476 5.11 -42.48 75.57
C SER A 476 5.98 -42.32 76.83
N GLU A 477 5.41 -42.50 78.02
CA GLU A 477 6.17 -42.40 79.28
C GLU A 477 7.36 -43.37 79.33
N ARG A 478 7.19 -44.59 78.79
CA ARG A 478 8.25 -45.59 78.68
C ARG A 478 9.37 -45.14 77.75
N GLN A 479 9.02 -44.58 76.59
CA GLN A 479 9.99 -43.99 75.66
C GLN A 479 10.74 -42.81 76.31
N ILE A 480 10.06 -41.95 77.06
CA ILE A 480 10.70 -40.84 77.78
C ILE A 480 11.71 -41.37 78.81
N GLN A 481 11.34 -42.39 79.58
CA GLN A 481 12.25 -43.03 80.54
C GLN A 481 13.45 -43.68 79.84
N GLN A 482 13.23 -44.37 78.72
CA GLN A 482 14.27 -44.97 77.89
C GLN A 482 15.26 -43.92 77.36
N ILE A 483 14.77 -42.78 76.87
CA ILE A 483 15.59 -41.65 76.41
C ILE A 483 16.39 -41.03 77.57
N ARG A 484 15.77 -40.86 78.75
CA ARG A 484 16.45 -40.32 79.95
C ARG A 484 17.60 -41.23 80.39
N ASN A 485 17.36 -42.54 80.43
CA ASN A 485 18.30 -43.55 80.93
C ASN A 485 19.40 -43.91 79.91
N ALA A 486 19.24 -43.62 78.62
CA ALA A 486 20.23 -43.94 77.60
C ALA A 486 21.53 -43.14 77.80
N SER A 487 22.71 -43.75 77.79
CA SER A 487 23.98 -43.04 77.96
C SER A 487 24.38 -42.21 76.73
N ARG A 488 25.29 -41.25 76.91
CA ARG A 488 25.89 -40.48 75.80
C ARG A 488 26.51 -41.43 74.77
N GLY A 489 26.32 -41.13 73.49
CA GLY A 489 26.77 -41.93 72.36
C GLY A 489 25.85 -43.10 71.97
N LYS A 490 24.81 -43.41 72.76
CA LYS A 490 23.84 -44.45 72.39
C LYS A 490 23.02 -44.04 71.18
N ARG A 491 22.72 -45.04 70.34
CA ARG A 491 21.87 -44.93 69.15
C ARG A 491 20.44 -45.32 69.50
N LEU A 492 19.49 -44.50 69.07
CA LEU A 492 18.07 -44.77 69.11
C LEU A 492 17.55 -44.78 67.69
N TYR A 493 16.74 -45.78 67.35
CA TYR A 493 16.12 -45.88 66.04
C TYR A 493 14.63 -45.62 66.20
N ILE A 494 14.13 -44.61 65.50
CA ILE A 494 12.69 -44.42 65.37
C ILE A 494 12.25 -45.25 64.16
N THR A 495 11.50 -46.31 64.42
CA THR A 495 11.08 -47.29 63.43
C THR A 495 9.55 -47.38 63.38
N GLU A 496 9.01 -48.10 62.39
CA GLU A 496 7.57 -48.31 62.22
C GLU A 496 6.75 -47.01 62.26
N VAL A 497 7.31 -45.92 61.71
CA VAL A 497 6.63 -44.62 61.66
C VAL A 497 5.53 -44.69 60.60
N ILE A 498 4.28 -44.53 61.02
CA ILE A 498 3.13 -44.43 60.12
C ILE A 498 2.62 -43.00 60.14
N ALA A 499 2.53 -42.40 58.96
CA ALA A 499 2.01 -41.05 58.77
C ALA A 499 0.85 -41.05 57.77
N ARG A 500 -0.07 -40.09 57.94
CA ARG A 500 -1.24 -39.89 57.08
C ARG A 500 -1.17 -38.50 56.44
N GLY A 501 -1.27 -38.46 55.11
CA GLY A 501 -1.30 -37.22 54.33
C GLY A 501 -2.69 -36.62 54.21
N ALA A 502 -2.78 -35.45 53.58
CA ALA A 502 -4.05 -34.82 53.21
C ALA A 502 -4.82 -35.63 52.14
N ASP A 503 -4.13 -36.57 51.47
CA ASP A 503 -4.71 -37.57 50.58
C ASP A 503 -5.46 -38.69 51.32
N GLY A 504 -5.39 -38.74 52.65
CA GLY A 504 -6.09 -39.72 53.49
C GLY A 504 -5.43 -41.10 53.53
N ILE A 505 -4.28 -41.28 52.86
CA ILE A 505 -3.57 -42.56 52.78
C ILE A 505 -2.58 -42.67 53.93
N GLU A 506 -2.63 -43.79 54.65
CA GLU A 506 -1.62 -44.15 55.66
C GLU A 506 -0.40 -44.78 55.00
N ARG A 507 0.79 -44.32 55.39
CA ARG A 507 2.06 -44.75 54.79
C ARG A 507 3.09 -45.01 55.88
N LYS A 508 3.81 -46.11 55.72
CA LYS A 508 5.00 -46.40 56.51
C LYS A 508 6.18 -45.64 55.92
N ILE A 509 6.81 -44.79 56.72
CA ILE A 509 7.90 -43.92 56.25
C ILE A 509 9.26 -44.42 56.74
N ALA A 510 10.32 -43.87 56.14
CA ALA A 510 11.69 -44.28 56.43
C ALA A 510 12.03 -44.11 57.93
N PRO A 511 12.82 -45.02 58.53
CA PRO A 511 13.24 -44.88 59.91
C PRO A 511 14.22 -43.72 60.11
N LEU A 512 14.30 -43.23 61.34
CA LEU A 512 15.21 -42.13 61.72
C LEU A 512 16.22 -42.62 62.76
N GLU A 513 17.51 -42.46 62.48
CA GLU A 513 18.59 -42.74 63.44
C GLU A 513 18.94 -41.48 64.24
N LEU A 514 18.98 -41.63 65.56
CA LEU A 514 19.38 -40.61 66.51
C LEU A 514 20.59 -41.08 67.31
N ILE A 515 21.59 -40.21 67.48
CA ILE A 515 22.76 -40.44 68.33
C ILE A 515 22.68 -39.44 69.48
N LEU A 516 22.53 -39.92 70.71
CA LEU A 516 22.48 -39.03 71.87
C LEU A 516 23.85 -38.41 72.14
N ASN A 517 23.94 -37.09 72.16
CA ASN A 517 25.15 -36.35 72.53
C ASN A 517 25.07 -35.78 73.95
#